data_AF-A0A7X6CW21-F1
#
_entry.id   AF-A0A7X6CW21-F1
#
_cell.length_a   1.000
_cell.length_b   1.000
_cell.length_c   1.000
_cell.angle_alpha   90.00
_cell.angle_beta   90.00
_cell.angle_gamma   90.00
#
_symmetry.space_group_name_H-M   'P 1'
#
loop_
_entity.id
_entity.type
_entity.pdbx_description
1 polymer ?
#
loop_
_entity_poly.entity_id
_entity_poly.type
_entity_poly.pdbx_seq_one_letter_code
_entity_poly.pdbx_strand_id
1 'polypeptide(L)'
;MKKWFTRAVAFTFAVLLTVAVLMLLQPDRVYAADNNYGITIDGDMSDWSDKPMTDISFSWDTYNIKQGSLLADDNNIYFFIDMAPLTSEDHQGGYAVLQTSSYKLTVGSKVFWINVDNTFAWAWGVEGQSRAVNLSIWAEDNSLNGYLPGVEAYMYRKPMTGGYSDQLECLIPLSALNLQDGGSQTITLSNQNLGQQTLTATGGNTGATLLVVAALGLATYAVIRLSRKASRA
;
A
#
# COMPACT_ATOMS: atom_id res chain seq x y z
N MET A 1 41.22 -15.52 14.62
CA MET A 1 39.77 -15.27 14.49
C MET A 1 39.41 -13.99 13.72
N LYS A 2 40.00 -12.81 14.03
CA LYS A 2 39.70 -11.55 13.31
C LYS A 2 39.77 -11.64 11.77
N LYS A 3 40.86 -12.21 11.20
CA LYS A 3 41.04 -12.29 9.73
C LYS A 3 40.00 -13.14 8.99
N TRP A 4 39.41 -14.15 9.64
CA TRP A 4 38.37 -15.00 9.03
C TRP A 4 37.02 -14.28 9.02
N PHE A 5 36.71 -13.56 10.10
CA PHE A 5 35.50 -12.74 10.22
C PHE A 5 35.48 -11.60 9.19
N THR A 6 36.62 -10.92 8.97
CA THR A 6 36.73 -9.85 7.96
C THR A 6 36.55 -10.36 6.53
N ARG A 7 37.03 -11.59 6.24
CA ARG A 7 36.86 -12.22 4.92
C ARG A 7 35.43 -12.68 4.67
N ALA A 8 34.75 -13.20 5.69
CA ALA A 8 33.34 -13.59 5.60
C ALA A 8 32.44 -12.36 5.37
N VAL A 9 32.64 -11.27 6.12
CA VAL A 9 31.87 -10.03 5.95
C VAL A 9 32.10 -9.42 4.56
N ALA A 10 33.35 -9.38 4.09
CA ALA A 10 33.67 -8.87 2.76
C ALA A 10 33.05 -9.73 1.64
N PHE A 11 33.00 -11.06 1.81
CA PHE A 11 32.36 -11.96 0.86
C PHE A 11 30.84 -11.74 0.82
N THR A 12 30.17 -11.61 1.98
CA THR A 12 28.73 -11.33 2.03
C THR A 12 28.40 -9.97 1.40
N PHE A 13 29.23 -8.94 1.64
CA PHE A 13 29.05 -7.62 1.04
C PHE A 13 29.26 -7.65 -0.47
N ALA A 14 30.27 -8.40 -0.94
CA ALA A 14 30.50 -8.59 -2.37
C ALA A 14 29.34 -9.34 -3.05
N VAL A 15 28.79 -10.38 -2.42
CA VAL A 15 27.62 -11.10 -2.95
C VAL A 15 26.39 -10.19 -2.99
N LEU A 16 26.11 -9.42 -1.93
CA LEU A 16 24.98 -8.47 -1.90
C LEU A 16 25.13 -7.37 -2.96
N LEU A 17 26.35 -6.84 -3.14
CA LEU A 17 26.65 -5.84 -4.17
C LEU A 17 26.50 -6.44 -5.58
N THR A 18 26.94 -7.68 -5.78
CA THR A 18 26.81 -8.36 -7.09
C THR A 18 25.35 -8.65 -7.42
N VAL A 19 24.55 -9.05 -6.43
CA VAL A 19 23.09 -9.22 -6.59
C VAL A 19 22.42 -7.89 -6.91
N ALA A 20 22.78 -6.80 -6.22
CA ALA A 20 22.25 -5.47 -6.50
C ALA A 20 22.63 -4.97 -7.91
N VAL A 21 23.87 -5.20 -8.35
CA VAL A 21 24.33 -4.84 -9.71
C VAL A 21 23.65 -5.72 -10.77
N LEU A 22 23.45 -7.01 -10.50
CA LEU A 22 22.71 -7.91 -11.40
C LEU A 22 21.23 -7.55 -11.50
N MET A 23 20.62 -7.03 -10.44
CA MET A 23 19.25 -6.49 -10.45
C MET A 23 19.16 -5.20 -11.28
N LEU A 24 20.18 -4.34 -11.23
CA LEU A 24 20.26 -3.11 -12.05
C LEU A 24 20.56 -3.38 -13.54
N LEU A 25 21.02 -4.58 -13.89
CA LEU A 25 21.38 -4.99 -15.25
C LEU A 25 20.31 -5.88 -15.91
N GLN A 26 19.16 -6.09 -15.27
CA GLN A 26 18.09 -6.84 -15.91
C GLN A 26 17.45 -5.97 -17.00
N PRO A 27 17.29 -6.48 -18.24
CA PRO A 27 16.56 -5.76 -19.26
C PRO A 27 15.12 -5.55 -18.79
N ASP A 28 14.58 -4.35 -19.06
CA ASP A 28 13.18 -4.03 -18.79
C ASP A 28 12.31 -5.12 -19.43
N ARG A 29 11.72 -5.97 -18.59
CA ARG A 29 10.76 -6.96 -19.05
C ARG A 29 9.45 -6.23 -19.23
N VAL A 30 9.07 -6.01 -20.48
CA VAL A 30 7.71 -5.65 -20.84
C VAL A 30 6.83 -6.87 -20.53
N TYR A 31 6.20 -6.87 -19.36
CA TYR A 31 5.14 -7.81 -19.06
C TYR A 31 3.86 -7.31 -19.73
N ALA A 32 3.04 -8.23 -20.26
CA ALA A 32 1.64 -7.93 -20.47
C ALA A 32 1.03 -7.54 -19.11
N ALA A 33 -0.02 -6.72 -19.10
CA ALA A 33 -0.68 -6.21 -17.89
C ALA A 33 -1.25 -7.37 -17.04
N ASP A 34 -0.38 -8.03 -16.28
CA ASP A 34 -0.72 -9.05 -15.31
C ASP A 34 -0.81 -8.35 -13.96
N ASN A 35 -2.01 -8.32 -13.39
CA ASN A 35 -2.24 -7.97 -12.00
C ASN A 35 -1.41 -8.89 -11.09
N ASN A 36 -0.16 -8.51 -10.86
CA ASN A 36 0.84 -9.32 -10.16
C ASN A 36 0.53 -9.48 -8.67
N TYR A 37 -0.49 -8.79 -8.16
CA TYR A 37 -0.93 -8.84 -6.77
C TYR A 37 -2.11 -9.77 -6.55
N GLY A 38 -2.78 -10.22 -7.61
CA GLY A 38 -4.02 -10.99 -7.51
C GLY A 38 -5.14 -10.21 -6.83
N ILE A 39 -5.21 -8.89 -7.03
CA ILE A 39 -6.24 -8.01 -6.45
C ILE A 39 -7.39 -7.81 -7.44
N THR A 40 -8.59 -8.22 -7.10
CA THR A 40 -9.81 -7.93 -7.87
C THR A 40 -10.63 -6.89 -7.11
N ILE A 41 -11.07 -5.83 -7.79
CA ILE A 41 -11.91 -4.80 -7.16
C ILE A 41 -13.38 -5.21 -7.29
N ASP A 42 -13.88 -5.97 -6.32
CA ASP A 42 -15.24 -6.55 -6.35
C ASP A 42 -16.03 -6.41 -5.03
N GLY A 43 -15.42 -5.82 -4.02
CA GLY A 43 -15.98 -5.65 -2.68
C GLY A 43 -15.74 -6.82 -1.74
N ASP A 44 -15.00 -7.85 -2.15
CA ASP A 44 -14.40 -8.85 -1.26
C ASP A 44 -12.98 -8.42 -0.87
N MET A 45 -12.82 -8.01 0.38
CA MET A 45 -11.55 -7.46 0.87
C MET A 45 -10.48 -8.53 1.15
N SER A 46 -10.74 -9.81 0.88
CA SER A 46 -9.83 -10.92 1.21
C SER A 46 -8.52 -10.91 0.42
N ASP A 47 -8.52 -10.34 -0.79
CA ASP A 47 -7.33 -10.15 -1.63
C ASP A 47 -6.25 -9.28 -0.98
N TRP A 48 -6.61 -8.50 0.04
CA TRP A 48 -5.71 -7.59 0.75
C TRP A 48 -5.02 -8.23 1.98
N SER A 49 -5.45 -9.43 2.38
CA SER A 49 -5.05 -10.06 3.65
C SER A 49 -3.56 -10.39 3.79
N ASP A 50 -2.85 -10.60 2.68
CA ASP A 50 -1.41 -10.89 2.63
C ASP A 50 -0.58 -9.69 2.13
N LYS A 51 -1.22 -8.55 1.88
CA LYS A 51 -0.56 -7.36 1.36
C LYS A 51 0.08 -6.53 2.48
N PRO A 52 1.19 -5.82 2.22
CA PRO A 52 1.79 -4.93 3.21
C PRO A 52 0.79 -3.86 3.67
N MET A 53 0.62 -3.74 4.98
CA MET A 53 -0.23 -2.74 5.61
C MET A 53 0.61 -1.74 6.41
N THR A 54 0.19 -0.48 6.40
CA THR A 54 0.73 0.58 7.25
C THR A 54 -0.36 1.06 8.19
N ASP A 55 -0.06 1.11 9.48
CA ASP A 55 -0.93 1.75 10.45
C ASP A 55 -0.93 3.27 10.22
N ILE A 56 -2.12 3.86 10.14
CA ILE A 56 -2.34 5.28 9.95
C ILE A 56 -3.03 5.81 11.21
N SER A 57 -2.36 6.72 11.92
CA SER A 57 -2.89 7.36 13.11
C SER A 57 -2.15 8.67 13.36
N PHE A 58 -2.67 9.46 14.31
CA PHE A 58 -1.89 10.53 14.89
C PHE A 58 -0.97 9.97 15.98
N SER A 59 0.20 10.59 16.17
CA SER A 59 1.16 10.18 17.21
C SER A 59 0.61 10.18 18.63
N TRP A 60 -0.44 10.96 18.90
CA TRP A 60 -1.16 10.99 20.19
C TRP A 60 -2.37 10.05 20.25
N ASP A 61 -2.75 9.42 19.13
CA ASP A 61 -3.90 8.55 19.03
C ASP A 61 -3.47 7.08 19.03
N THR A 62 -3.77 6.40 20.13
CA THR A 62 -3.47 4.97 20.32
C THR A 62 -4.69 4.08 20.07
N TYR A 63 -5.78 4.67 19.58
CA TYR A 63 -7.09 4.07 19.61
C TYR A 63 -7.79 4.12 18.25
N ASN A 64 -7.82 5.26 17.55
CA ASN A 64 -8.31 5.36 16.18
C ASN A 64 -7.20 5.04 15.17
N ILE A 65 -6.67 3.83 15.23
CA ILE A 65 -5.67 3.35 14.27
C ILE A 65 -6.40 2.85 13.02
N LYS A 66 -5.97 3.30 11.84
CA LYS A 66 -6.47 2.81 10.54
C LYS A 66 -5.36 1.97 9.92
N GLN A 67 -5.69 1.18 8.90
CA GLN A 67 -4.68 0.53 8.08
C GLN A 67 -4.86 0.92 6.63
N GLY A 68 -3.75 1.04 5.92
CA GLY A 68 -3.78 1.21 4.48
C GLY A 68 -2.69 0.45 3.78
N SER A 69 -2.97 0.08 2.53
CA SER A 69 -2.01 -0.50 1.59
C SER A 69 -1.98 0.34 0.33
N LEU A 70 -0.81 0.49 -0.27
CA LEU A 70 -0.61 1.13 -1.56
C LEU A 70 0.33 0.26 -2.37
N LEU A 71 -0.14 -0.17 -3.53
CA LEU A 71 0.58 -1.01 -4.48
C LEU A 71 0.46 -0.38 -5.85
N ALA A 72 1.42 -0.66 -6.74
CA ALA A 72 1.36 -0.21 -8.11
C ALA A 72 2.06 -1.21 -9.01
N ASP A 73 1.51 -1.47 -10.19
CA ASP A 73 2.21 -2.20 -11.26
C ASP A 73 2.53 -1.23 -12.41
N ASP A 74 2.77 -1.76 -13.60
CA ASP A 74 3.16 -0.97 -14.77
C ASP A 74 1.98 -0.14 -15.34
N ASN A 75 0.75 -0.48 -14.97
CA ASN A 75 -0.49 0.05 -15.56
C ASN A 75 -1.43 0.66 -14.51
N ASN A 76 -1.41 0.18 -13.28
CA ASN A 76 -2.44 0.45 -12.28
C ASN A 76 -1.84 0.81 -10.91
N ILE A 77 -2.57 1.65 -10.19
CA ILE A 77 -2.38 1.92 -8.77
C ILE A 77 -3.51 1.23 -8.02
N TYR A 78 -3.18 0.48 -6.99
CA TYR A 78 -4.15 -0.14 -6.09
C TYR A 78 -3.98 0.46 -4.70
N PHE A 79 -5.07 0.83 -4.05
CA PHE A 79 -4.99 1.19 -2.64
C PHE A 79 -6.18 0.68 -1.85
N PHE A 80 -5.91 0.39 -0.59
CA PHE A 80 -6.86 -0.12 0.38
C PHE A 80 -6.82 0.70 1.66
N ILE A 81 -7.97 0.89 2.29
CA ILE A 81 -8.12 1.53 3.60
C ILE A 81 -9.08 0.70 4.47
N ASP A 82 -8.65 0.36 5.67
CA ASP A 82 -9.51 -0.15 6.76
C ASP A 82 -9.59 0.89 7.87
N MET A 83 -10.81 1.40 8.11
CA MET A 83 -11.06 2.45 9.11
C MET A 83 -10.98 1.96 10.57
N ALA A 84 -10.98 0.66 10.82
CA ALA A 84 -10.79 0.10 12.15
C ALA A 84 -10.31 -1.36 12.02
N PRO A 85 -9.00 -1.58 11.74
CA PRO A 85 -8.44 -2.90 11.52
C PRO A 85 -8.26 -3.70 12.81
N LEU A 86 -8.29 -3.04 13.98
CA LEU A 86 -8.14 -3.70 15.28
C LEU A 86 -9.17 -4.83 15.38
N THR A 87 -8.66 -6.05 15.47
CA THR A 87 -9.38 -7.33 15.55
C THR A 87 -10.08 -7.54 16.90
N SER A 88 -10.52 -6.48 17.57
CA SER A 88 -11.63 -6.66 18.50
C SER A 88 -12.86 -6.70 17.62
N GLU A 89 -13.53 -7.85 17.59
CA GLU A 89 -14.90 -7.92 17.08
C GLU A 89 -15.74 -6.74 17.64
N ASP A 90 -15.37 -6.15 18.78
CA ASP A 90 -15.94 -4.94 19.36
C ASP A 90 -15.61 -3.64 18.59
N HIS A 91 -16.68 -2.97 18.15
CA HIS A 91 -16.66 -1.56 17.77
C HIS A 91 -16.39 -0.72 19.02
N GLN A 92 -15.16 -0.25 19.17
CA GLN A 92 -14.79 0.41 20.42
C GLN A 92 -15.42 1.81 20.59
N GLY A 93 -16.01 2.41 19.54
CA GLY A 93 -16.55 3.78 19.55
C GLY A 93 -15.70 4.84 18.83
N GLY A 94 -14.66 4.41 18.11
CA GLY A 94 -13.79 5.29 17.32
C GLY A 94 -14.34 5.67 15.94
N TYR A 95 -13.56 6.46 15.21
CA TYR A 95 -13.92 6.91 13.86
C TYR A 95 -13.85 5.76 12.85
N ALA A 96 -14.95 5.03 12.66
CA ALA A 96 -14.99 3.80 11.84
C ALA A 96 -15.67 3.98 10.46
N VAL A 97 -16.28 5.15 10.21
CA VAL A 97 -16.93 5.48 8.94
C VAL A 97 -15.89 5.95 7.93
N LEU A 98 -16.03 5.58 6.66
CA LEU A 98 -15.11 5.95 5.60
C LEU A 98 -14.91 7.47 5.51
N GLN A 99 -13.64 7.90 5.58
CA GLN A 99 -13.27 9.26 5.21
C GLN A 99 -13.47 9.40 3.70
N THR A 100 -14.35 10.30 3.27
CA THR A 100 -14.75 10.41 1.86
C THR A 100 -13.91 11.38 1.05
N SER A 101 -13.04 12.17 1.68
CA SER A 101 -12.31 13.24 1.00
C SER A 101 -10.89 13.39 1.48
N SER A 102 -10.13 14.18 0.71
CA SER A 102 -8.77 14.64 1.06
C SER A 102 -7.69 13.56 0.99
N TYR A 103 -7.92 12.53 0.16
CA TYR A 103 -6.85 11.61 -0.22
C TYR A 103 -5.94 12.30 -1.22
N LYS A 104 -4.68 12.50 -0.84
CA LYS A 104 -3.65 13.09 -1.69
C LYS A 104 -2.80 11.96 -2.28
N LEU A 105 -2.94 11.75 -3.58
CA LEU A 105 -2.13 10.84 -4.38
C LEU A 105 -1.04 11.65 -5.11
N THR A 106 0.21 11.28 -4.93
CA THR A 106 1.34 11.83 -5.71
C THR A 106 1.90 10.72 -6.58
N VAL A 107 2.12 11.01 -7.86
CA VAL A 107 2.79 10.11 -8.81
C VAL A 107 3.91 10.88 -9.49
N GLY A 108 5.16 10.58 -9.11
CA GLY A 108 6.30 11.39 -9.54
C GLY A 108 6.17 12.84 -9.09
N SER A 109 6.05 13.78 -10.04
CA SER A 109 5.85 15.21 -9.77
C SER A 109 4.38 15.66 -9.84
N LYS A 110 3.45 14.77 -10.20
CA LYS A 110 2.03 15.07 -10.33
C LYS A 110 1.31 14.80 -9.01
N VAL A 111 0.38 15.69 -8.66
CA VAL A 111 -0.44 15.58 -7.46
C VAL A 111 -1.91 15.54 -7.86
N PHE A 112 -2.63 14.58 -7.29
CA PHE A 112 -4.05 14.35 -7.47
C PHE A 112 -4.73 14.31 -6.11
N TRP A 113 -5.93 14.88 -6.04
CA TRP A 113 -6.83 14.78 -4.91
C TRP A 113 -8.01 13.89 -5.27
N ILE A 114 -8.31 12.95 -4.39
CA ILE A 114 -9.35 11.94 -4.59
C ILE A 114 -10.42 12.12 -3.53
N ASN A 115 -11.67 12.15 -3.97
CA ASN A 115 -12.85 11.98 -3.12
C ASN A 115 -13.58 10.69 -3.50
N VAL A 116 -14.28 10.12 -2.54
CA VAL A 116 -15.07 8.90 -2.64
C VAL A 116 -16.54 9.28 -2.51
N ASP A 117 -17.28 9.09 -3.58
CA ASP A 117 -18.69 9.41 -3.72
C ASP A 117 -19.54 8.11 -3.70
N ASN A 118 -20.86 8.25 -3.51
CA ASN A 118 -21.82 7.13 -3.45
C ASN A 118 -21.59 6.12 -2.28
N THR A 119 -20.99 6.56 -1.18
CA THR A 119 -20.72 5.72 -0.02
C THR A 119 -21.99 5.35 0.76
N PHE A 120 -21.89 4.40 1.69
CA PHE A 120 -22.96 4.14 2.65
C PHE A 120 -23.18 5.29 3.64
N ALA A 121 -22.27 6.27 3.72
CA ALA A 121 -22.29 7.35 4.71
C ALA A 121 -22.58 6.80 6.13
N TRP A 122 -23.56 7.36 6.83
CA TRP A 122 -23.96 6.95 8.18
C TRP A 122 -25.12 5.94 8.21
N ALA A 123 -25.39 5.23 7.11
CA ALA A 123 -26.49 4.28 7.02
C ALA A 123 -26.32 3.09 7.99
N TRP A 124 -27.40 2.65 8.63
CA TRP A 124 -27.44 1.48 9.50
C TRP A 124 -28.16 0.31 8.79
N GLY A 125 -27.89 -0.93 9.20
CA GLY A 125 -28.58 -2.11 8.66
C GLY A 125 -28.04 -2.60 7.31
N VAL A 126 -26.86 -2.12 6.93
CA VAL A 126 -26.13 -2.48 5.70
C VAL A 126 -24.79 -3.15 6.02
N GLU A 127 -24.61 -3.59 7.25
CA GLU A 127 -23.44 -4.34 7.69
C GLU A 127 -23.33 -5.67 6.93
N GLY A 128 -22.12 -6.02 6.50
CA GLY A 128 -21.85 -7.19 5.67
C GLY A 128 -22.16 -6.99 4.18
N GLN A 129 -22.47 -5.76 3.76
CA GLN A 129 -22.73 -5.44 2.35
C GLN A 129 -21.57 -4.69 1.73
N SER A 130 -21.34 -4.98 0.44
CA SER A 130 -20.43 -4.24 -0.42
C SER A 130 -21.20 -3.37 -1.41
N ARG A 131 -20.59 -2.26 -1.83
CA ARG A 131 -21.14 -1.32 -2.80
C ARG A 131 -20.05 -0.74 -3.67
N ALA A 132 -20.31 -0.68 -4.98
CA ALA A 132 -19.51 0.10 -5.91
C ALA A 132 -19.60 1.60 -5.58
N VAL A 133 -18.46 2.23 -5.35
CA VAL A 133 -18.33 3.66 -5.08
C VAL A 133 -17.64 4.35 -6.24
N ASN A 134 -17.73 5.68 -6.30
CA ASN A 134 -17.11 6.44 -7.37
C ASN A 134 -15.94 7.25 -6.82
N LEU A 135 -14.85 7.34 -7.58
CA LEU A 135 -13.74 8.24 -7.26
C LEU A 135 -13.82 9.47 -8.16
N SER A 136 -14.03 10.64 -7.56
CA SER A 136 -13.80 11.91 -8.24
C SER A 136 -12.35 12.34 -8.00
N ILE A 137 -11.63 12.60 -9.09
CA ILE A 137 -10.19 12.87 -9.07
C ILE A 137 -9.94 14.23 -9.70
N TRP A 138 -9.16 15.07 -9.01
CA TRP A 138 -8.71 16.38 -9.51
C TRP A 138 -7.19 16.50 -9.41
N ALA A 139 -6.54 16.93 -10.50
CA ALA A 139 -5.10 17.21 -10.51
C ALA A 139 -4.81 18.65 -10.07
N GLU A 140 -3.80 18.87 -9.22
CA GLU A 140 -3.46 20.22 -8.72
C GLU A 140 -3.08 21.22 -9.83
N ASP A 141 -2.60 20.72 -10.97
CA ASP A 141 -2.27 21.53 -12.14
C ASP A 141 -3.48 21.81 -13.06
N ASN A 142 -4.68 21.39 -12.65
CA ASN A 142 -5.94 21.48 -13.41
C ASN A 142 -5.96 20.72 -14.74
N SER A 143 -5.04 19.78 -14.97
CA SER A 143 -5.03 18.96 -16.18
C SER A 143 -6.17 17.94 -16.24
N LEU A 144 -6.79 17.64 -15.11
CA LEU A 144 -7.80 16.60 -14.96
C LEU A 144 -8.76 16.93 -13.82
N ASN A 145 -10.06 16.68 -14.02
CA ASN A 145 -11.10 16.84 -13.02
C ASN A 145 -12.34 16.00 -13.35
N GLY A 146 -12.74 15.12 -12.44
CA GLY A 146 -14.02 14.42 -12.49
C GLY A 146 -13.90 12.90 -12.27
N TYR A 147 -14.93 12.18 -12.71
CA TYR A 147 -14.94 10.71 -12.71
C TYR A 147 -14.21 10.20 -13.95
N LEU A 148 -13.21 9.34 -13.75
CA LEU A 148 -12.33 8.90 -14.82
C LEU A 148 -12.69 7.48 -15.30
N PRO A 149 -12.51 7.19 -16.60
CA PRO A 149 -12.79 5.87 -17.14
C PRO A 149 -11.81 4.82 -16.60
N GLY A 150 -12.30 3.60 -16.37
CA GLY A 150 -11.49 2.47 -15.90
C GLY A 150 -11.09 2.51 -14.43
N VAL A 151 -11.51 3.54 -13.68
CA VAL A 151 -11.36 3.58 -12.23
C VAL A 151 -12.43 2.71 -11.59
N GLU A 152 -12.00 1.79 -10.74
CA GLU A 152 -12.86 0.85 -10.02
C GLU A 152 -12.66 1.06 -8.52
N ALA A 153 -13.75 1.05 -7.76
CA ALA A 153 -13.68 1.15 -6.32
C ALA A 153 -14.89 0.50 -5.65
N TYR A 154 -14.64 -0.21 -4.57
CA TYR A 154 -15.67 -0.82 -3.74
C TYR A 154 -15.47 -0.46 -2.28
N MET A 155 -16.61 -0.25 -1.63
CA MET A 155 -16.70 -0.09 -0.18
C MET A 155 -17.36 -1.33 0.40
N TYR A 156 -16.83 -1.82 1.51
CA TYR A 156 -17.46 -2.88 2.31
C TYR A 156 -17.70 -2.36 3.73
N ARG A 157 -18.92 -2.58 4.25
CA ARG A 157 -19.23 -2.29 5.65
C ARG A 157 -19.01 -3.53 6.50
N LYS A 158 -17.81 -3.65 7.07
CA LYS A 158 -17.40 -4.72 7.96
C LYS A 158 -18.25 -4.72 9.24
N PRO A 159 -19.03 -5.78 9.51
CA PRO A 159 -19.76 -5.93 10.77
C PRO A 159 -18.80 -5.97 11.96
N MET A 160 -19.20 -5.36 13.07
CA MET A 160 -18.50 -5.43 14.35
C MET A 160 -19.54 -5.58 15.47
N THR A 161 -19.21 -6.31 16.54
CA THR A 161 -19.94 -6.28 17.81
C THR A 161 -20.15 -4.83 18.26
N GLY A 162 -21.41 -4.40 18.31
CA GLY A 162 -21.76 -3.04 18.72
C GLY A 162 -21.62 -1.96 17.64
N GLY A 163 -21.37 -2.32 16.37
CA GLY A 163 -21.30 -1.34 15.28
C GLY A 163 -20.78 -1.90 13.96
N TYR A 164 -20.01 -1.08 13.25
CA TYR A 164 -19.39 -1.46 11.99
C TYR A 164 -18.12 -0.64 11.74
N SER A 165 -17.31 -1.07 10.78
CA SER A 165 -16.25 -0.26 10.17
C SER A 165 -16.33 -0.34 8.67
N ASP A 166 -15.94 0.74 8.01
CA ASP A 166 -15.84 0.77 6.57
C ASP A 166 -14.44 0.36 6.10
N GLN A 167 -14.43 -0.39 5.01
CA GLN A 167 -13.25 -0.71 4.22
C GLN A 167 -13.45 -0.18 2.79
N LEU A 168 -12.35 0.25 2.16
CA LEU A 168 -12.33 0.75 0.80
C LEU A 168 -11.19 0.06 0.06
N GLU A 169 -11.47 -0.39 -1.16
CA GLU A 169 -10.46 -0.81 -2.13
C GLU A 169 -10.66 -0.06 -3.45
N CYS A 170 -9.56 0.23 -4.13
CA CYS A 170 -9.57 0.98 -5.37
C CYS A 170 -8.51 0.49 -6.36
N LEU A 171 -8.82 0.61 -7.64
CA LEU A 171 -7.90 0.52 -8.77
C LEU A 171 -8.02 1.80 -9.59
N ILE A 172 -6.88 2.46 -9.83
CA ILE A 172 -6.77 3.64 -10.69
C ILE A 172 -5.76 3.33 -11.80
N PRO A 173 -6.18 3.26 -13.07
CA PRO A 173 -5.25 3.13 -14.18
C PRO A 173 -4.37 4.38 -14.29
N LEU A 174 -3.07 4.21 -14.52
CA LEU A 174 -2.14 5.31 -14.78
C LEU A 174 -2.54 6.10 -16.03
N SER A 175 -3.05 5.41 -17.05
CA SER A 175 -3.59 6.01 -18.26
C SER A 175 -4.80 6.93 -17.98
N ALA A 176 -5.65 6.60 -17.00
CA ALA A 176 -6.75 7.46 -16.58
C ALA A 176 -6.25 8.79 -16.01
N LEU A 177 -5.07 8.79 -15.38
CA LEU A 177 -4.41 9.98 -14.83
C LEU A 177 -3.61 10.78 -15.87
N ASN A 178 -3.71 10.45 -17.17
CA ASN A 178 -2.86 10.98 -18.24
C ASN A 178 -1.36 10.78 -17.98
N LEU A 179 -0.99 9.69 -17.29
CA LEU A 179 0.38 9.32 -17.05
C LEU A 179 0.80 8.23 -18.04
N GLN A 180 2.08 8.22 -18.40
CA GLN A 180 2.64 7.16 -19.23
C GLN A 180 2.81 5.88 -18.40
N ASP A 181 2.45 4.75 -18.99
CA ASP A 181 2.68 3.42 -18.44
C ASP A 181 4.19 3.10 -18.40
N GLY A 182 4.61 2.26 -17.45
CA GLY A 182 5.95 1.64 -17.47
C GLY A 182 7.13 2.50 -16.96
N GLY A 183 6.88 3.58 -16.19
CA GLY A 183 7.94 4.38 -15.56
C GLY A 183 8.16 4.06 -14.08
N SER A 184 9.42 3.86 -13.66
CA SER A 184 9.76 3.74 -12.23
C SER A 184 9.62 5.09 -11.51
N GLN A 185 8.49 5.30 -10.84
CA GLN A 185 8.18 6.56 -10.17
C GLN A 185 7.66 6.33 -8.75
N THR A 186 8.07 7.17 -7.80
CA THR A 186 7.51 7.08 -6.44
C THR A 186 6.04 7.48 -6.48
N ILE A 187 5.20 6.61 -5.91
CA ILE A 187 3.77 6.82 -5.75
C ILE A 187 3.50 6.91 -4.26
N THR A 188 2.79 7.95 -3.82
CA THR A 188 2.44 8.13 -2.42
C THR A 188 0.98 8.44 -2.23
N LEU A 189 0.38 7.90 -1.18
CA LEU A 189 -0.99 8.22 -0.77
C LEU A 189 -1.00 8.68 0.68
N SER A 190 -1.69 9.78 0.97
CA SER A 190 -1.87 10.26 2.35
C SER A 190 -3.26 10.85 2.54
N ASN A 191 -3.74 10.84 3.78
CA ASN A 191 -4.95 11.56 4.17
C ASN A 191 -4.73 12.14 5.58
N GLN A 192 -4.57 13.45 5.66
CA GLN A 192 -4.24 14.15 6.91
C GLN A 192 -5.39 14.15 7.93
N ASN A 193 -6.59 13.75 7.54
CA ASN A 193 -7.70 13.55 8.48
C ASN A 193 -7.64 12.19 9.17
N LEU A 194 -6.92 11.22 8.59
CA LEU A 194 -6.78 9.86 9.13
C LEU A 194 -5.55 9.71 10.03
N GLY A 195 -4.46 10.41 9.70
CA GLY A 195 -3.22 10.33 10.45
C GLY A 195 -2.05 10.98 9.73
N GLN A 196 -0.85 10.73 10.26
CA GLN A 196 0.38 11.40 9.82
C GLN A 196 1.19 10.58 8.79
N GLN A 197 0.80 9.34 8.55
CA GLN A 197 1.51 8.41 7.69
C GLN A 197 1.22 8.66 6.21
N THR A 198 2.23 8.35 5.40
CA THR A 198 2.16 8.39 3.94
C THR A 198 2.45 6.98 3.44
N LEU A 199 1.49 6.37 2.78
CA LEU A 199 1.67 5.10 2.10
C LEU A 199 2.57 5.34 0.88
N THR A 200 3.50 4.42 0.61
CA THR A 200 4.46 4.58 -0.49
C THR A 200 4.58 3.30 -1.29
N ALA A 201 4.52 3.43 -2.61
CA ALA A 201 4.84 2.41 -3.59
C ALA A 201 5.83 2.97 -4.62
N THR A 202 6.43 2.10 -5.42
CA THR A 202 7.21 2.49 -6.59
C THR A 202 6.45 1.97 -7.81
N GLY A 203 6.10 2.84 -8.75
CA GLY A 203 5.59 2.45 -10.06
C GLY A 203 6.63 1.57 -10.76
N GLY A 204 6.19 0.58 -11.51
CA GLY A 204 6.99 -0.60 -11.83
C GLY A 204 6.63 -1.76 -10.89
N ASN A 205 6.62 -2.99 -11.40
CA ASN A 205 6.24 -4.20 -10.64
C ASN A 205 6.88 -4.27 -9.22
N THR A 206 6.12 -3.91 -8.17
CA THR A 206 6.61 -3.93 -6.78
C THR A 206 6.85 -5.33 -6.23
N GLY A 207 6.50 -6.39 -6.98
CA GLY A 207 6.84 -7.78 -6.66
C GLY A 207 8.35 -8.00 -6.47
N ALA A 208 9.19 -7.23 -7.16
CA ALA A 208 10.65 -7.28 -6.98
C ALA A 208 11.12 -6.59 -5.68
N THR A 209 10.51 -5.47 -5.29
CA THR A 209 10.91 -4.70 -4.09
C THR A 209 10.51 -5.43 -2.80
N LEU A 210 9.37 -6.12 -2.78
CA LEU A 210 8.96 -6.99 -1.66
C LEU A 210 10.01 -8.09 -1.36
N LEU A 211 10.63 -8.65 -2.41
CA LEU A 211 11.74 -9.61 -2.25
C LEU A 211 13.00 -8.96 -1.66
N VAL A 212 13.28 -7.70 -2.01
CA VAL A 212 14.45 -6.96 -1.49
C VAL A 212 14.31 -6.70 0.01
N VAL A 213 13.12 -6.31 0.49
CA VAL A 213 12.85 -6.10 1.93
C VAL A 213 12.94 -7.42 2.71
N ALA A 214 12.37 -8.50 2.17
CA ALA A 214 12.47 -9.83 2.78
C ALA A 214 13.93 -10.35 2.83
N ALA A 215 14.71 -10.14 1.76
CA ALA A 215 16.11 -10.53 1.69
C ALA A 215 17.00 -9.72 2.66
N LEU A 216 16.75 -8.41 2.81
CA LEU A 216 17.41 -7.56 3.81
C LEU A 216 17.08 -8.00 5.24
N GLY A 217 15.83 -8.39 5.50
CA GLY A 217 15.42 -8.93 6.80
C GLY A 217 16.16 -10.23 7.17
N LEU A 218 16.23 -11.18 6.24
CA LEU A 218 16.96 -12.45 6.43
C LEU A 218 18.47 -12.23 6.59
N ALA A 219 19.06 -11.31 5.82
CA ALA A 219 20.47 -10.96 5.93
C ALA A 219 20.78 -10.32 7.31
N THR A 220 19.92 -9.43 7.78
CA THR A 220 20.07 -8.77 9.10
C THR A 220 19.98 -9.79 10.23
N TYR A 221 19.02 -10.71 10.17
CA TYR A 221 18.88 -11.80 11.14
C TYR A 221 20.12 -12.71 11.16
N ALA A 222 20.65 -13.08 10.00
CA ALA A 222 21.86 -13.90 9.89
C ALA A 222 23.08 -13.22 10.53
N VAL A 223 23.28 -11.92 10.28
CA VAL A 223 24.39 -11.13 10.87
C VAL A 223 24.28 -11.04 12.39
N ILE A 224 23.08 -10.82 12.94
CA ILE A 224 22.85 -10.77 14.39
C ILE A 224 23.14 -12.14 15.04
N ARG A 225 22.74 -13.24 14.40
CA ARG A 225 22.97 -14.60 14.95
C ARG A 225 24.45 -14.97 14.94
N LEU A 226 25.17 -14.61 13.87
CA LEU A 226 26.60 -14.90 13.73
C LEU A 226 27.47 -14.05 14.68
N SER A 227 27.13 -12.77 14.86
CA SER A 227 27.82 -11.89 15.82
C SER A 227 27.64 -12.34 17.28
N ARG A 228 26.44 -12.78 17.67
CA ARG A 228 26.18 -13.33 19.02
C ARG A 228 26.91 -14.66 19.29
N LYS A 229 27.16 -15.47 18.27
CA LYS A 229 27.95 -16.72 18.40
C LYS A 229 29.44 -16.43 18.53
N ALA A 230 29.94 -15.39 17.83
CA ALA A 230 31.33 -14.96 17.90
C ALA A 230 31.68 -14.22 19.21
N SER A 231 30.71 -13.65 19.92
CA SER A 231 30.92 -13.01 21.23
C SER A 231 30.83 -13.98 22.42
N ARG A 232 30.41 -15.22 22.19
CA ARG A 232 30.29 -16.30 23.20
C ARG A 232 31.38 -17.36 23.09
N ALA A 233 32.32 -17.19 22.14
CA ALA A 233 33.49 -18.03 21.94
C ALA A 233 34.75 -17.19 22.21
#